data_AF-A0A1Q9VWS7-F1
#
_entry.id   AF-A0A1Q9VWS7-F1
#
_cell.length_a   1.000
_cell.length_b   1.000
_cell.length_c   1.000
_cell.angle_alpha   90.00
_cell.angle_beta   90.00
_cell.angle_gamma   90.00
#
_symmetry.space_group_name_H-M   'P 1'
#
loop_
_entity.id
_entity.type
_entity.pdbx_description
1 polymer ?
#
loop_
_entity_poly.entity_id
_entity_poly.type
_entity_poly.pdbx_seq_one_letter_code
_entity_poly.pdbx_strand_id
1 'polypeptide(L)'
;MGRSRGCDVVELIEEYGDRIELLHVKDAVNLNAGGRPTFTNLGEGDVPLQDILAAGQEAGVELYVMEYDRAPDGEDFVTTGFEYLTGQEAGENERTVAVTTQVRCLAGNAYLAVRALNDEDVPLTITLDTPYGSKTVENVAPGKNAYQAFPVRSSEVEAGTSSVTATDAEGGTATVETEYAASSCG
;
A
#
# COMPACT_ATOMS: atom_id res chain seq x y z
N MET A 1 14.18 19.34 9.82
CA MET A 1 14.59 20.32 10.85
C MET A 1 16.06 20.05 11.16
N GLY A 2 16.99 20.64 10.42
CA GLY A 2 18.44 20.40 10.58
C GLY A 2 19.11 21.49 11.40
N ARG A 3 19.90 21.10 12.42
CA ARG A 3 20.70 21.93 13.36
C ARG A 3 20.65 23.44 13.10
N SER A 4 19.61 24.11 13.59
CA SER A 4 19.51 25.57 13.46
C SER A 4 20.13 26.35 14.64
N ARG A 5 20.61 25.68 15.71
CA ARG A 5 21.31 26.32 16.86
C ARG A 5 22.29 25.40 17.62
N GLY A 6 22.96 24.46 16.97
CA GLY A 6 23.97 23.61 17.65
C GLY A 6 23.43 22.67 18.74
N CYS A 7 22.11 22.54 18.87
CA CYS A 7 21.46 21.55 19.72
C CYS A 7 21.35 20.21 18.96
N ASP A 8 21.54 19.12 19.68
CA ASP A 8 21.19 17.80 19.19
C ASP A 8 19.66 17.64 19.23
N VAL A 9 19.05 17.33 18.09
CA VAL A 9 17.59 17.22 17.99
C VAL A 9 17.10 15.96 18.68
N VAL A 10 17.91 14.89 18.68
CA VAL A 10 17.58 13.64 19.37
C VAL A 10 17.51 13.89 20.88
N GLU A 11 18.54 14.51 21.46
CA GLU A 11 18.54 14.85 22.89
C GLU A 11 17.35 15.74 23.29
N LEU A 12 16.96 16.70 22.44
CA LEU A 12 15.80 17.54 22.70
C LEU A 12 14.48 16.76 22.68
N ILE A 13 14.36 15.76 21.80
CA ILE A 13 13.18 14.89 21.76
C ILE A 13 13.17 13.96 22.97
N GLU A 14 14.32 13.42 23.38
CA GLU A 14 14.43 12.60 24.58
C GLU A 14 14.05 13.39 25.85
N GLU A 15 14.47 14.66 25.94
CA GLU A 15 14.20 15.51 27.12
C GLU A 15 12.76 16.03 27.16
N TYR A 16 12.18 16.38 26.01
CA TYR A 16 10.91 17.12 25.93
C TYR A 16 9.82 16.41 25.11
N GLY A 17 10.03 15.16 24.72
CA GLY A 17 9.17 14.42 23.79
C GLY A 17 7.70 14.34 24.22
N ASP A 18 7.43 14.27 25.52
CA ASP A 18 6.09 14.27 26.10
C ASP A 18 5.30 15.58 25.87
N ARG A 19 5.98 16.63 25.38
CA ARG A 19 5.41 17.93 25.05
C ARG A 19 5.42 18.22 23.56
N ILE A 20 5.82 17.25 22.72
CA ILE A 20 5.90 17.38 21.27
C ILE A 20 4.80 16.52 20.64
N GLU A 21 3.72 17.16 20.20
CA GLU A 21 2.65 16.47 19.47
C GLU A 21 2.98 16.31 17.98
N LEU A 22 3.86 17.17 17.45
CA LEU A 22 4.05 17.32 16.00
C LEU A 22 5.51 17.66 15.65
N LEU A 23 6.09 16.94 14.70
CA LEU A 23 7.41 17.23 14.10
C LEU A 23 7.30 17.63 12.63
N HIS A 24 7.93 18.74 12.26
CA HIS A 24 8.17 19.10 10.86
C HIS A 24 9.41 18.38 10.33
N VAL A 25 9.20 17.51 9.35
CA VAL A 25 10.25 16.74 8.71
C VAL A 25 10.68 17.46 7.43
N LYS A 26 11.95 17.87 7.40
CA LYS A 26 12.59 18.48 6.24
C LYS A 26 14.06 18.12 6.24
N ASP A 27 14.61 17.92 5.06
CA ASP A 27 16.03 17.64 4.86
C ASP A 27 16.75 18.82 4.23
N ALA A 28 18.04 18.90 4.48
CA ALA A 28 18.88 19.95 3.93
C ALA A 28 20.35 19.58 3.91
N VAL A 29 21.05 20.12 2.93
CA VAL A 29 22.51 20.10 2.86
C VAL A 29 23.12 21.39 3.42
N ASN A 30 24.43 21.36 3.68
CA ASN A 30 25.22 22.52 4.12
C ASN A 30 24.84 23.06 5.51
N LEU A 31 24.33 22.19 6.39
CA LEU A 31 23.87 22.55 7.75
C LEU A 31 24.93 23.29 8.58
N ASN A 32 26.22 23.03 8.33
CA ASN A 32 27.34 23.58 9.11
C ASN A 32 28.28 24.48 8.28
N ALA A 33 27.87 24.91 7.10
CA ALA A 33 28.73 25.67 6.18
C ALA A 33 28.82 27.18 6.47
N GLY A 34 28.28 27.65 7.61
CA GLY A 34 28.29 29.07 8.01
C GLY A 34 27.31 29.96 7.23
N GLY A 35 26.47 29.38 6.37
CA GLY A 35 25.41 30.04 5.60
C GLY A 35 24.02 29.47 5.90
N ARG A 36 23.01 29.90 5.14
CA ARG A 36 21.68 29.26 5.19
C ARG A 36 21.77 27.86 4.56
N PRO A 37 21.14 26.84 5.17
CA PRO A 37 21.07 25.52 4.57
C PRO A 37 20.26 25.56 3.27
N THR A 38 20.54 24.60 2.38
CA THR A 38 19.76 24.38 1.16
C THR A 38 18.85 23.19 1.38
N PHE A 39 17.53 23.39 1.33
CA PHE A 39 16.56 22.31 1.50
C PHE A 39 16.51 21.41 0.27
N THR A 40 16.33 20.12 0.51
CA THR A 40 16.29 19.07 -0.52
C THR A 40 15.26 18.00 -0.14
N ASN A 41 15.05 17.01 -1.00
CA ASN A 41 14.13 15.90 -0.73
C ASN A 41 14.64 15.05 0.45
N LEU A 42 13.72 14.37 1.13
CA LEU A 42 14.08 13.56 2.29
C LEU A 42 15.04 12.43 1.90
N GLY A 43 16.13 12.28 2.65
CA GLY A 43 17.14 11.25 2.39
C GLY A 43 18.28 11.69 1.49
N GLU A 44 18.20 12.89 0.90
CA GLU A 44 19.28 13.47 0.08
C GLU A 44 20.14 14.48 0.84
N GLY A 45 19.76 14.85 2.07
CA GLY A 45 20.45 15.87 2.85
C GLY A 45 21.31 15.32 3.99
N ASP A 46 21.81 16.24 4.81
CA ASP A 46 22.74 15.99 5.91
C ASP A 46 22.02 15.84 7.27
N VAL A 47 20.69 15.93 7.30
CA VAL A 47 19.93 15.81 8.56
C VAL A 47 19.88 14.32 8.96
N PRO A 48 20.19 13.95 10.22
CA PRO A 48 20.08 12.57 10.68
C PRO A 48 18.61 12.19 10.91
N LEU A 49 17.82 12.15 9.84
CA LEU A 49 16.37 12.02 9.91
C LEU A 49 15.93 10.71 10.55
N GLN A 50 16.58 9.59 10.25
CA GLN A 50 16.20 8.29 10.82
C GLN A 50 16.35 8.28 12.35
N ASP A 51 17.43 8.83 12.89
CA ASP A 51 17.63 8.93 14.34
C ASP A 51 16.58 9.84 14.99
N ILE A 52 16.27 10.97 14.35
CA ILE A 52 15.25 11.93 14.82
C ILE A 52 13.85 11.31 14.77
N LEU A 53 13.51 10.60 13.70
CA LEU A 53 12.22 9.95 13.52
C LEU A 53 12.02 8.84 14.56
N ALA A 54 13.05 8.01 14.78
CA ALA A 54 13.04 6.97 15.80
C ALA A 54 12.85 7.56 17.21
N ALA A 55 13.61 8.60 17.56
CA ALA A 55 13.46 9.29 18.85
C ALA A 55 12.04 9.85 19.03
N GLY A 56 11.45 10.44 17.98
CA GLY A 56 10.08 10.93 18.01
C GLY A 56 9.06 9.81 18.26
N GLN A 57 9.27 8.63 17.66
CA GLN A 57 8.36 7.49 17.80
C GLN A 57 8.42 6.95 19.22
N GLU A 58 9.62 6.84 19.78
CA GLU A 58 9.84 6.42 21.18
C GLU A 58 9.23 7.42 22.17
N ALA A 59 9.30 8.72 21.86
CA ALA A 59 8.69 9.78 22.64
C ALA A 59 7.15 9.85 22.53
N GLY A 60 6.54 9.16 21.55
CA GLY A 60 5.10 9.19 21.33
C GLY A 60 4.59 10.42 20.59
N VAL A 61 5.42 11.04 19.72
CA VAL A 61 4.99 12.11 18.83
C VAL A 61 3.89 11.59 17.90
N GLU A 62 2.74 12.28 17.88
CA GLU A 62 1.56 11.80 17.15
C GLU A 62 1.61 12.12 15.65
N LEU A 63 2.17 13.27 15.27
CA LEU A 63 2.12 13.77 13.90
C LEU A 63 3.49 14.11 13.32
N TYR A 64 3.77 13.58 12.13
CA TYR A 64 4.94 13.92 11.33
C TYR A 64 4.50 14.61 10.06
N VAL A 65 4.82 15.89 9.95
CA VAL A 65 4.47 16.72 8.80
C VAL A 65 5.68 16.87 7.92
N MET A 66 5.68 16.22 6.76
CA MET A 66 6.64 16.51 5.71
C MET A 66 6.46 17.96 5.23
N GLU A 67 7.49 18.79 5.40
CA GLU A 67 7.40 20.22 5.14
C GLU A 67 8.00 20.56 3.78
N TYR A 68 7.16 21.04 2.85
CA TYR A 68 7.62 21.58 1.58
C TYR A 68 8.24 22.97 1.77
N ASP A 69 9.56 23.07 1.60
CA ASP A 69 10.32 24.32 1.75
C ASP A 69 11.25 24.56 0.55
N ARG A 70 10.63 24.72 -0.64
CA ARG A 70 11.31 24.99 -1.92
C ARG A 70 12.32 23.92 -2.34
N ALA A 71 12.07 22.66 -1.98
CA ALA A 71 12.81 21.53 -2.55
C ALA A 71 12.61 21.46 -4.08
N PRO A 72 13.58 20.90 -4.84
CA PRO A 72 13.45 20.69 -6.27
C PRO A 72 12.24 19.80 -6.61
N ASP A 73 11.61 20.04 -7.77
CA ASP A 73 10.57 19.20 -8.40
C ASP A 73 9.42 18.68 -7.51
N GLY A 74 8.27 19.36 -7.57
CA GLY A 74 7.17 19.20 -6.61
C GLY A 74 6.39 17.87 -6.63
N GLU A 75 6.38 17.11 -7.74
CA GLU A 75 5.78 15.77 -7.77
C GLU A 75 6.73 14.74 -7.14
N ASP A 76 8.01 14.78 -7.49
CA ASP A 76 9.05 13.91 -6.91
C ASP A 76 9.20 14.15 -5.40
N PHE A 77 9.04 15.39 -4.93
CA PHE A 77 9.05 15.72 -3.50
C PHE A 77 8.01 14.92 -2.70
N VAL A 78 6.80 14.78 -3.23
CA VAL A 78 5.72 14.06 -2.53
C VAL A 78 5.93 12.55 -2.61
N THR A 79 6.26 12.03 -3.79
CA THR A 79 6.51 10.60 -4.04
C THR A 79 7.67 10.08 -3.19
N THR A 80 8.86 10.66 -3.36
CA THR A 80 10.07 10.19 -2.66
C THR A 80 10.01 10.46 -1.16
N GLY A 81 9.35 11.55 -0.75
CA GLY A 81 9.14 11.87 0.65
C GLY A 81 8.18 10.91 1.35
N PHE A 82 7.10 10.50 0.67
CA PHE A 82 6.21 9.44 1.16
C PHE A 82 6.99 8.13 1.34
N GLU A 83 7.65 7.67 0.28
CA GLU A 83 8.43 6.43 0.28
C GLU A 83 9.50 6.41 1.37
N TYR A 84 10.20 7.53 1.57
CA TYR A 84 11.22 7.65 2.61
C TYR A 84 10.64 7.51 4.02
N LEU A 85 9.46 8.10 4.27
CA LEU A 85 8.84 8.12 5.60
C LEU A 85 8.11 6.81 5.94
N THR A 86 7.50 6.17 4.95
CA THR A 86 6.64 5.00 5.16
C THR A 86 7.31 3.68 4.79
N GLY A 87 8.33 3.72 3.93
CA GLY A 87 8.91 2.55 3.28
C GLY A 87 7.98 1.89 2.24
N GLN A 88 6.89 2.54 1.85
CA GLN A 88 5.90 2.05 0.89
C GLN A 88 6.08 2.75 -0.45
N GLU A 89 5.97 2.03 -1.57
CA GLU A 89 6.03 2.61 -2.92
C GLU A 89 4.86 3.59 -3.12
N ALA A 90 5.16 4.82 -3.57
CA ALA A 90 4.13 5.82 -3.77
C ALA A 90 3.29 5.48 -5.00
N GLY A 91 1.97 5.44 -4.83
CA GLY A 91 1.03 5.13 -5.91
C GLY A 91 0.54 3.68 -5.94
N GLU A 92 1.07 2.80 -5.09
CA GLU A 92 0.43 1.51 -4.81
C GLU A 92 -0.78 1.73 -3.90
N ASN A 93 -1.98 1.81 -4.50
CA ASN A 93 -3.21 1.65 -3.73
C ASN A 93 -3.39 0.17 -3.46
N GLU A 94 -2.79 -0.34 -2.38
CA GLU A 94 -3.03 -1.70 -1.89
C GLU A 94 -4.50 -1.85 -1.51
N ARG A 95 -5.36 -2.17 -2.48
CA ARG A 95 -6.76 -2.54 -2.24
C ARG A 95 -6.81 -3.98 -1.78
N THR A 96 -7.48 -4.25 -0.66
CA THR A 96 -7.67 -5.63 -0.22
C THR A 96 -8.93 -6.21 -0.87
N VAL A 97 -8.85 -7.50 -1.25
CA VAL A 97 -10.03 -8.32 -1.53
C VAL A 97 -9.77 -9.72 -1.03
N ALA A 98 -10.67 -10.26 -0.21
CA ALA A 98 -10.54 -11.64 0.27
C ALA A 98 -11.09 -12.62 -0.78
N VAL A 99 -10.19 -13.40 -1.39
CA VAL A 99 -10.49 -14.33 -2.49
C VAL A 99 -10.57 -15.77 -2.00
N THR A 100 -11.51 -16.53 -2.53
CA THR A 100 -11.60 -17.97 -2.35
C THR A 100 -11.90 -18.64 -3.69
N THR A 101 -11.04 -19.57 -4.08
CA THR A 101 -11.18 -20.39 -5.28
C THR A 101 -11.29 -21.86 -4.91
N GLN A 102 -12.28 -22.55 -5.49
CA GLN A 102 -12.53 -23.96 -5.20
C GLN A 102 -13.14 -24.68 -6.40
N VAL A 103 -12.74 -25.93 -6.60
CA VAL A 103 -13.41 -26.82 -7.55
C VAL A 103 -14.70 -27.35 -6.91
N ARG A 104 -15.80 -27.30 -7.66
CA ARG A 104 -17.10 -27.85 -7.27
C ARG A 104 -17.56 -28.84 -8.33
N CYS A 105 -17.97 -30.02 -7.87
CA CYS A 105 -18.55 -31.04 -8.73
C CYS A 105 -20.08 -30.93 -8.71
N LEU A 106 -20.70 -30.68 -9.87
CA LEU A 106 -22.14 -30.59 -10.03
C LEU A 106 -22.60 -31.58 -11.10
N ALA A 107 -23.34 -32.61 -10.69
CA ALA A 107 -23.84 -33.67 -11.58
C ALA A 107 -22.74 -34.27 -12.49
N GLY A 108 -21.57 -34.58 -11.90
CA GLY A 108 -20.41 -35.15 -12.62
C GLY A 108 -19.56 -34.14 -13.40
N ASN A 109 -19.97 -32.87 -13.51
CA ASN A 109 -19.22 -31.83 -14.20
C ASN A 109 -18.44 -30.97 -13.21
N ALA A 110 -17.20 -30.62 -13.55
CA ALA A 110 -16.38 -29.73 -12.75
C ALA A 110 -16.69 -28.25 -13.04
N TYR A 111 -16.71 -27.45 -11.98
CA TYR A 111 -16.82 -26.00 -12.01
C TYR A 111 -15.74 -25.39 -11.13
N LEU A 112 -15.06 -24.35 -11.62
CA LEU A 112 -14.18 -23.54 -10.79
C LEU A 112 -14.98 -22.37 -10.22
N ALA A 113 -15.24 -22.39 -8.92
CA ALA A 113 -15.99 -21.34 -8.24
C ALA A 113 -15.03 -20.36 -7.57
N VAL A 114 -15.11 -19.09 -8.00
CA VAL A 114 -14.33 -17.98 -7.45
C VAL A 114 -15.27 -17.01 -6.75
N ARG A 115 -14.92 -16.64 -5.51
CA ARG A 115 -15.59 -15.61 -4.71
C ARG A 115 -14.56 -14.58 -4.29
N ALA A 116 -14.85 -13.30 -4.50
CA ALA A 116 -14.05 -12.18 -4.03
C ALA A 116 -14.91 -11.26 -3.18
N LEU A 117 -14.56 -11.08 -1.90
CA LEU A 117 -15.20 -10.15 -0.97
C LEU A 117 -14.50 -8.79 -1.08
N ASN A 118 -15.28 -7.73 -1.28
CA ASN A 118 -14.81 -6.37 -1.09
C ASN A 118 -14.77 -6.07 0.43
N ASP A 119 -13.57 -6.00 1.00
CA ASP A 119 -13.32 -5.62 2.40
C ASP A 119 -12.89 -4.15 2.57
N GLU A 120 -12.81 -3.40 1.47
CA GLU A 120 -12.66 -1.95 1.47
C GLU A 120 -13.95 -1.23 1.91
N ASP A 121 -13.81 0.05 2.24
CA ASP A 121 -14.91 0.96 2.57
C ASP A 121 -15.48 1.72 1.35
N VAL A 122 -14.91 1.48 0.16
CA VAL A 122 -15.38 2.02 -1.13
C VAL A 122 -15.89 0.93 -2.08
N PRO A 123 -16.79 1.23 -3.02
CA PRO A 123 -17.18 0.28 -4.06
C PRO A 123 -16.01 -0.07 -5.00
N LEU A 124 -15.92 -1.34 -5.39
CA LEU A 124 -14.89 -1.83 -6.31
C LEU A 124 -15.50 -2.47 -7.56
N THR A 125 -14.85 -2.28 -8.70
CA THR A 125 -15.04 -3.14 -9.89
C THR A 125 -14.12 -4.35 -9.77
N ILE A 126 -14.70 -5.55 -9.74
CA ILE A 126 -13.95 -6.80 -9.53
C ILE A 126 -14.01 -7.65 -10.78
N THR A 127 -12.84 -8.01 -11.32
CA THR A 127 -12.68 -8.96 -12.43
C THR A 127 -12.15 -10.28 -11.89
N LEU A 128 -12.91 -11.36 -12.11
CA LEU A 128 -12.56 -12.74 -11.79
C LEU A 128 -12.04 -13.40 -13.07
N ASP A 129 -10.76 -13.76 -13.11
CA ASP A 129 -10.13 -14.39 -14.27
C ASP A 129 -9.63 -15.80 -13.96
N THR A 130 -9.94 -16.73 -14.86
CA THR A 130 -9.57 -18.14 -14.75
C THR A 130 -9.27 -18.71 -16.13
N PRO A 131 -8.55 -19.84 -16.23
CA PRO A 131 -8.40 -20.56 -17.50
C PRO A 131 -9.72 -21.00 -18.15
N TYR A 132 -10.82 -21.00 -17.40
CA TYR A 132 -12.15 -21.45 -17.84
C TYR A 132 -13.10 -20.29 -18.17
N GLY A 133 -12.63 -19.06 -18.06
CA GLY A 133 -13.38 -17.85 -18.41
C GLY A 133 -13.13 -16.71 -17.44
N SER A 134 -13.67 -15.54 -17.82
CA SER A 134 -13.52 -14.30 -17.08
C SER A 134 -14.89 -13.68 -16.81
N LYS A 135 -15.02 -12.94 -15.71
CA LYS A 135 -16.22 -12.16 -15.39
C LYS A 135 -15.88 -10.92 -14.58
N THR A 136 -16.36 -9.77 -15.06
CA THR A 136 -16.33 -8.51 -14.31
C THR A 136 -17.67 -8.27 -13.63
N VAL A 137 -17.61 -7.79 -12.38
CA VAL A 137 -18.74 -7.31 -11.60
C VAL A 137 -18.41 -5.88 -11.17
N GLU A 138 -19.14 -4.92 -11.72
CA GLU A 138 -18.94 -3.50 -11.40
C GLU A 138 -19.61 -3.13 -10.08
N ASN A 139 -19.06 -2.11 -9.41
CA ASN A 139 -19.67 -1.46 -8.24
C ASN A 139 -20.05 -2.42 -7.10
N VAL A 140 -19.18 -3.39 -6.80
CA VAL A 140 -19.33 -4.28 -5.64
C VAL A 140 -19.20 -3.43 -4.39
N ALA A 141 -20.31 -3.21 -3.70
CA ALA A 141 -20.34 -2.40 -2.48
C ALA A 141 -19.48 -3.00 -1.35
N PRO A 142 -19.03 -2.19 -0.38
CA PRO A 142 -18.35 -2.65 0.83
C PRO A 142 -19.07 -3.82 1.51
N GLY A 143 -18.31 -4.85 1.87
CA GLY A 143 -18.82 -6.08 2.48
C GLY A 143 -19.65 -6.98 1.55
N LYS A 144 -19.77 -6.67 0.25
CA LYS A 144 -20.39 -7.54 -0.77
C LYS A 144 -19.33 -8.30 -1.57
N ASN A 145 -19.78 -9.26 -2.37
CA ASN A 145 -18.87 -10.12 -3.12
C ASN A 145 -19.24 -10.21 -4.60
N ALA A 146 -18.20 -10.29 -5.43
CA ALA A 146 -18.28 -10.85 -6.76
C ALA A 146 -18.20 -12.38 -6.66
N TYR A 147 -18.98 -13.07 -7.48
CA TYR A 147 -18.99 -14.53 -7.52
C TYR A 147 -19.28 -15.05 -8.93
N GLN A 148 -18.55 -16.09 -9.32
CA GLN A 148 -18.84 -16.87 -10.51
C GLN A 148 -18.38 -18.32 -10.34
N ALA A 149 -19.21 -19.25 -10.83
CA ALA A 149 -18.80 -20.62 -11.08
C ALA A 149 -18.56 -20.79 -12.58
N PHE A 150 -17.32 -20.99 -12.98
CA PHE A 150 -16.92 -21.18 -14.38
C PHE A 150 -17.03 -22.67 -14.72
N PRO A 151 -17.83 -23.06 -15.72
CA PRO A 151 -17.92 -24.45 -16.15
C PRO A 151 -16.60 -24.86 -16.82
N VAL A 152 -15.94 -25.88 -16.28
CA VAL A 152 -14.69 -26.43 -16.85
C VAL A 152 -14.96 -27.15 -18.18
N ARG A 153 -16.20 -27.62 -18.37
CA ARG A 153 -16.63 -28.45 -19.53
C ARG A 153 -15.89 -29.79 -19.63
N SER A 154 -15.39 -30.27 -18.49
CA SER A 154 -14.81 -31.58 -18.25
C SER A 154 -15.21 -32.05 -16.84
N SER A 155 -15.08 -33.34 -16.54
CA SER A 155 -15.09 -33.83 -15.16
C SER A 155 -13.71 -33.70 -14.48
N GLU A 156 -12.66 -33.39 -15.24
CA GLU A 156 -11.30 -33.22 -14.75
C GLU A 156 -10.87 -31.75 -14.76
N VAL A 157 -10.14 -31.36 -13.71
CA VAL A 157 -9.53 -30.04 -13.52
C VAL A 157 -8.05 -30.27 -13.24
N GLU A 158 -7.18 -29.57 -13.98
CA GLU A 158 -5.75 -29.53 -13.69
C GLU A 158 -5.45 -28.50 -12.61
N ALA A 159 -4.33 -28.65 -11.88
CA ALA A 159 -3.89 -27.62 -10.95
C ALA A 159 -3.57 -26.32 -11.71
N GLY A 160 -3.88 -25.18 -11.11
CA GLY A 160 -3.66 -23.89 -11.74
C GLY A 160 -3.93 -22.72 -10.80
N THR A 161 -4.02 -21.53 -11.38
CA THR A 161 -4.19 -20.27 -10.64
C THR A 161 -5.40 -19.53 -11.19
N SER A 162 -6.20 -18.94 -10.29
CA SER A 162 -7.16 -17.89 -10.64
C SER A 162 -6.61 -16.54 -10.21
N SER A 163 -6.87 -15.51 -11.01
CA SER A 163 -6.49 -14.13 -10.71
C SER A 163 -7.75 -13.29 -10.49
N VAL A 164 -7.72 -12.43 -9.47
CA VAL A 164 -8.79 -11.47 -9.19
C VAL A 164 -8.20 -10.08 -9.17
N THR A 165 -8.71 -9.20 -10.02
CA THR A 165 -8.32 -7.79 -10.03
C THR A 165 -9.47 -6.95 -9.48
N ALA A 166 -9.18 -6.12 -8.48
CA ALA A 166 -10.08 -5.11 -7.97
C ALA A 166 -9.63 -3.71 -8.43
N THR A 167 -10.59 -2.84 -8.76
CA THR A 167 -10.33 -1.47 -9.22
C THR A 167 -11.32 -0.52 -8.55
N ASP A 168 -10.82 0.55 -7.94
CA ASP A 168 -11.66 1.60 -7.37
C ASP A 168 -12.13 2.62 -8.43
N ALA A 169 -12.81 3.70 -8.01
CA ALA A 169 -13.29 4.73 -8.93
C ALA A 169 -12.18 5.69 -9.39
N GLU A 170 -11.10 5.79 -8.63
CA GLU A 170 -9.92 6.61 -8.88
C GLU A 170 -8.90 5.93 -9.82
N GLY A 171 -9.11 4.64 -10.11
CA GLY A 171 -8.24 3.82 -10.96
C GLY A 171 -7.15 3.05 -10.22
N GLY A 172 -7.14 3.09 -8.87
CA GLY A 172 -6.27 2.26 -8.05
C GLY A 172 -6.65 0.78 -8.20
N THR A 173 -5.65 -0.10 -8.30
CA THR A 173 -5.86 -1.53 -8.54
C THR A 173 -5.13 -2.41 -7.54
N ALA A 174 -5.70 -3.58 -7.30
CA ALA A 174 -5.02 -4.69 -6.63
C ALA A 174 -5.31 -6.00 -7.34
N THR A 175 -4.33 -6.91 -7.33
CA THR A 175 -4.47 -8.26 -7.90
C THR A 175 -4.17 -9.31 -6.84
N VAL A 176 -5.09 -10.26 -6.69
CA VAL A 176 -4.95 -11.40 -5.79
C VAL A 176 -5.00 -12.68 -6.60
N GLU A 177 -3.94 -13.47 -6.51
CA GLU A 177 -3.86 -14.80 -7.11
C GLU A 177 -4.12 -15.88 -6.07
N THR A 178 -4.88 -16.90 -6.47
CA THR A 178 -5.12 -18.08 -5.62
C THR A 178 -4.95 -19.36 -6.44
N GLU A 179 -4.14 -20.26 -5.93
CA GLU A 179 -3.95 -21.59 -6.51
C GLU A 179 -5.15 -22.50 -6.23
N TYR A 180 -5.44 -23.40 -7.16
CA TYR A 180 -6.37 -24.49 -7.00
C TYR A 180 -5.73 -25.81 -7.44
N ALA A 181 -5.99 -26.87 -6.68
CA ALA A 181 -5.44 -28.18 -6.97
C ALA A 181 -6.20 -28.88 -8.10
N ALA A 182 -5.53 -29.83 -8.76
CA ALA A 182 -6.16 -30.75 -9.69
C ALA A 182 -7.28 -31.54 -8.98
N SER A 183 -8.34 -31.87 -9.70
CA SER A 183 -9.51 -32.57 -9.16
C SER A 183 -10.26 -33.33 -10.25
N SER A 184 -10.90 -34.44 -9.87
CA SER A 184 -11.79 -35.20 -10.73
C SER A 184 -13.19 -35.30 -10.09
N CYS A 185 -14.22 -35.09 -10.90
CA CYS A 185 -15.62 -35.03 -10.49
C CYS A 185 -16.44 -36.26 -10.90
N GLY A 186 -15.80 -37.31 -11.43
CA GLY A 186 -16.43 -38.58 -11.80
C GLY A 186 -16.01 -39.10 -13.16
#